data_AF-A0A9X2MYI8-F1
#
_entry.id   AF-A0A9X2MYI8-F1
#
_cell.length_a   1.000
_cell.length_b   1.000
_cell.length_c   1.000
_cell.angle_alpha   90.00
_cell.angle_beta   90.00
_cell.angle_gamma   90.00
#
_symmetry.space_group_name_H-M   'P 1'
#
loop_
_entity.id
_entity.type
_entity.pdbx_description
1 polymer ?
#
loop_
_entity_poly.entity_id
_entity_poly.type
_entity_poly.pdbx_seq_one_letter_code
_entity_poly.pdbx_strand_id
1 'polypeptide(L)'
;MGANFSAVIEHNFRNRDSLDKFLEELNTRTDLFPTIHELTNSANAEWEWSRRLDLPLTFGTRTTNWIADMKRKVDEAKLHQSYKYSTIWEELTVEKTISLKAPGSILEMEFNPHILELSSYIRWRAFLLDNDLRKICKELCSYMDTRYCIYMSDEFCASDSIYEGRTMGQYREELMRRFGESKQNIADMYREIGDSWETEGYFIERF
;
A
#
# COMPACT_ATOMS: atom_id res chain seq x y z
N MET A 1 -7.71 -16.58 -11.30
CA MET A 1 -6.60 -15.61 -11.16
C MET A 1 -6.13 -15.74 -9.74
N GLY A 2 -4.83 -15.83 -9.47
CA GLY A 2 -4.35 -16.04 -8.09
C GLY A 2 -4.27 -14.74 -7.31
N ALA A 3 -4.46 -14.81 -6.01
CA ALA A 3 -4.17 -13.73 -5.07
C ALA A 3 -2.79 -13.06 -5.27
N ASN A 4 -2.72 -11.76 -5.00
CA ASN A 4 -1.49 -11.02 -4.80
C ASN A 4 -1.15 -10.89 -3.31
N PHE A 5 0.05 -10.37 -3.07
CA PHE A 5 0.57 -10.11 -1.74
C PHE A 5 -0.05 -8.87 -1.08
N SER A 6 -0.42 -9.02 0.19
CA SER A 6 -0.74 -7.93 1.10
C SER A 6 -0.05 -8.11 2.45
N ALA A 7 0.45 -7.01 3.00
CA ALA A 7 1.03 -6.91 4.32
C ALA A 7 0.48 -5.70 5.05
N VAL A 8 0.13 -5.85 6.33
CA VAL A 8 -0.41 -4.76 7.15
C VAL A 8 0.54 -4.46 8.30
N ILE A 9 0.86 -3.17 8.43
CA ILE A 9 1.84 -2.64 9.38
C ILE A 9 1.17 -1.53 10.18
N GLU A 10 1.35 -1.52 11.49
CA GLU A 10 0.93 -0.40 12.34
C GLU A 10 1.95 0.73 12.22
N HIS A 11 1.48 1.97 12.04
CA HIS A 11 2.36 3.13 11.97
C HIS A 11 2.01 4.19 13.03
N ASN A 12 3.01 4.99 13.37
CA ASN A 12 2.90 6.01 14.40
C ASN A 12 2.90 7.45 13.87
N PHE A 13 2.60 7.67 12.58
CA PHE A 13 2.46 9.02 12.03
C PHE A 13 1.34 9.79 12.75
N ARG A 14 1.72 10.82 13.52
CA ARG A 14 0.78 11.61 14.36
C ARG A 14 0.51 13.00 13.80
N ASN A 15 1.28 13.43 12.81
CA ASN A 15 1.17 14.74 12.23
C ASN A 15 1.74 14.78 10.82
N ARG A 16 1.49 15.91 10.14
CA ARG A 16 2.03 16.23 8.82
C ARG A 16 3.53 15.99 8.74
N ASP A 17 4.30 16.55 9.67
CA ASP A 17 5.77 16.52 9.60
C ASP A 17 6.30 15.08 9.58
N SER A 18 5.69 14.17 10.37
CA SER A 18 6.09 12.77 10.39
C SER A 18 5.79 12.02 9.08
N LEU A 19 4.69 12.37 8.41
CA LEU A 19 4.30 11.74 7.15
C LEU A 19 5.10 12.31 5.96
N ASP A 20 5.32 13.63 5.93
CA ASP A 20 6.13 14.31 4.93
C ASP A 20 7.60 13.85 5.05
N LYS A 21 8.13 13.73 6.28
CA LYS A 21 9.47 13.20 6.55
C LYS A 21 9.64 11.76 6.08
N PHE A 22 8.62 10.91 6.28
CA PHE A 22 8.67 9.53 5.78
C PHE A 22 8.84 9.50 4.26
N LEU A 23 8.09 10.32 3.51
CA LEU A 23 8.26 10.38 2.06
C LEU A 23 9.63 10.90 1.65
N GLU A 24 10.12 11.95 2.31
CA GLU A 24 11.46 12.51 2.04
C GLU A 24 12.55 11.44 2.27
N GLU A 25 12.49 10.74 3.41
CA GLU A 25 13.46 9.69 3.73
C GLU A 25 13.30 8.47 2.80
N LEU A 26 12.07 8.09 2.42
CA LEU A 26 11.83 7.01 1.45
C LEU A 26 12.44 7.32 0.07
N ASN A 27 12.53 8.58 -0.32
CA ASN A 27 13.14 8.98 -1.59
C ASN A 27 14.65 9.22 -1.49
N THR A 28 15.16 9.65 -0.34
CA THR A 28 16.55 10.14 -0.21
C THR A 28 17.49 9.24 0.61
N ARG A 29 16.95 8.39 1.49
CA ARG A 29 17.73 7.59 2.46
C ARG A 29 17.76 6.13 2.07
N THR A 30 18.59 5.82 1.07
CA THR A 30 18.81 4.43 0.61
C THR A 30 19.40 3.52 1.69
N ASP A 31 20.01 4.08 2.73
CA ASP A 31 20.50 3.34 3.90
C ASP A 31 19.36 2.87 4.82
N LEU A 32 18.22 3.56 4.83
CA LEU A 32 17.03 3.17 5.60
C LEU A 32 16.14 2.17 4.86
N PHE A 33 16.11 2.25 3.54
CA PHE A 33 15.22 1.45 2.68
C PHE A 33 15.96 0.72 1.55
N PRO A 34 17.08 0.03 1.82
CA PRO A 34 17.94 -0.51 0.77
C PRO A 34 17.19 -1.51 -0.12
N THR A 35 16.36 -2.40 0.46
CA THR A 35 15.63 -3.39 -0.33
C THR A 35 14.54 -2.74 -1.19
N ILE A 36 13.83 -1.74 -0.66
CA ILE A 36 12.82 -1.00 -1.44
C ILE A 36 13.48 -0.35 -2.65
N HIS A 37 14.59 0.36 -2.44
CA HIS A 37 15.29 1.04 -3.54
C HIS A 37 15.90 0.07 -4.55
N GLU A 38 16.37 -1.11 -4.13
CA GLU A 38 16.82 -2.16 -5.04
C GLU A 38 15.69 -2.65 -5.95
N LEU A 39 14.47 -2.79 -5.42
CA LEU A 39 13.32 -3.32 -6.15
C LEU A 39 12.60 -2.29 -7.02
N THR A 40 12.65 -1.01 -6.68
CA THR A 40 11.95 0.06 -7.43
C THR A 40 12.85 0.83 -8.39
N ASN A 41 14.12 0.43 -8.56
CA ASN A 41 15.17 1.19 -9.24
C ASN A 41 14.99 1.31 -10.77
N SER A 42 14.10 2.19 -11.21
CA SER A 42 14.30 2.91 -12.47
C SER A 42 14.84 4.30 -12.12
N ALA A 43 15.89 4.73 -12.80
CA ALA A 43 16.76 5.86 -12.43
C ALA A 43 16.06 7.24 -12.23
N ASN A 44 14.73 7.32 -12.42
CA ASN A 44 13.90 8.51 -12.26
C ASN A 44 12.56 8.23 -11.54
N ALA A 45 12.37 7.08 -10.89
CA ALA A 45 11.12 6.76 -10.18
C ALA A 45 11.19 7.26 -8.74
N GLU A 46 10.64 8.44 -8.50
CA GLU A 46 10.37 8.96 -7.16
C GLU A 46 9.02 8.41 -6.66
N TRP A 47 8.94 8.11 -5.37
CA TRP A 47 7.66 7.81 -4.74
C TRP A 47 6.84 9.09 -4.61
N GLU A 48 5.56 9.00 -4.97
CA GLU A 48 4.64 10.15 -4.93
C GLU A 48 3.32 9.75 -4.26
N TRP A 49 2.74 10.69 -3.50
CA TRP A 49 1.40 10.51 -2.96
C TRP A 49 0.38 10.58 -4.10
N SER A 50 -0.37 9.50 -4.29
CA SER A 50 -1.51 9.46 -5.19
C SER A 50 -2.70 10.13 -4.51
N ARG A 51 -3.00 11.34 -4.97
CA ARG A 51 -4.09 12.13 -4.42
C ARG A 51 -5.35 12.00 -5.29
N ARG A 52 -6.52 11.95 -4.65
CA ARG A 52 -7.80 11.87 -5.37
C ARG A 52 -8.13 13.23 -5.98
N LEU A 53 -8.16 13.30 -7.31
CA LEU A 53 -8.64 14.48 -8.03
C LEU A 53 -10.17 14.47 -8.08
N ASP A 54 -10.81 15.58 -7.65
CA ASP A 54 -12.22 15.81 -7.93
C ASP A 54 -12.39 16.12 -9.43
N LEU A 55 -12.61 15.07 -10.23
CA LEU A 55 -12.98 15.21 -11.64
C LEU A 55 -14.50 15.01 -11.78
N PRO A 56 -15.28 16.05 -12.14
CA PRO A 56 -16.59 15.81 -12.72
C PRO A 56 -16.40 15.14 -14.08
N LEU A 57 -16.55 13.81 -14.12
CA LEU A 57 -16.52 13.04 -15.35
C LEU A 57 -17.81 13.25 -16.15
N THR A 58 -17.85 14.30 -16.97
CA THR A 58 -18.81 14.38 -18.08
C THR A 58 -18.08 14.16 -19.39
N PHE A 59 -18.16 12.93 -19.92
CA PHE A 59 -17.62 12.58 -21.24
C PHE A 59 -18.71 12.72 -22.31
N GLY A 60 -18.48 13.61 -23.28
CA GLY A 60 -19.19 13.71 -24.55
C GLY A 60 -18.20 13.73 -25.71
N THR A 61 -18.37 12.80 -26.66
CA THR A 61 -17.43 12.41 -27.72
C THR A 61 -17.20 13.45 -28.83
N ARG A 62 -15.94 13.61 -29.29
CA ARG A 62 -15.46 13.37 -30.68
C ARG A 62 -13.96 13.71 -30.86
N THR A 63 -13.19 12.72 -31.30
CA THR A 63 -11.77 12.73 -31.72
C THR A 63 -11.62 13.44 -33.08
N THR A 64 -10.61 14.28 -33.35
CA THR A 64 -9.21 13.84 -33.55
C THR A 64 -8.11 14.89 -33.29
N ASN A 65 -8.42 16.15 -32.98
CA ASN A 65 -7.44 17.09 -32.35
C ASN A 65 -7.64 17.22 -30.84
N TRP A 66 -8.65 16.54 -30.32
CA TRP A 66 -9.11 16.61 -28.94
C TRP A 66 -8.18 15.90 -27.97
N ILE A 67 -7.41 14.87 -28.33
CA ILE A 67 -6.58 14.14 -27.35
C ILE A 67 -5.38 14.99 -26.89
N ALA A 68 -4.73 15.71 -27.81
CA ALA A 68 -3.63 16.62 -27.46
C ALA A 68 -4.16 17.87 -26.74
N ASP A 69 -5.29 18.41 -27.19
CA ASP A 69 -5.98 19.52 -26.51
C ASP A 69 -6.57 19.09 -25.16
N MET A 70 -6.96 17.83 -24.99
CA MET A 70 -7.35 17.24 -23.71
C MET A 70 -6.16 17.05 -22.82
N LYS A 71 -5.05 16.48 -23.30
CA LYS A 71 -3.85 16.34 -22.47
C LYS A 71 -3.43 17.71 -21.97
N ARG A 72 -3.35 18.70 -22.86
CA ARG A 72 -3.08 20.08 -22.50
C ARG A 72 -4.11 20.67 -21.55
N LYS A 73 -5.42 20.51 -21.79
CA LYS A 73 -6.49 21.01 -20.90
C LYS A 73 -6.58 20.26 -19.58
N VAL A 74 -6.24 18.98 -19.55
CA VAL A 74 -6.13 18.15 -18.35
C VAL A 74 -4.90 18.58 -17.58
N ASP A 75 -3.79 18.90 -18.23
CA ASP A 75 -2.58 19.38 -17.58
C ASP A 75 -2.73 20.84 -17.11
N GLU A 76 -3.38 21.71 -17.89
CA GLU A 76 -3.79 23.06 -17.50
C GLU A 76 -4.86 23.02 -16.38
N ALA A 77 -5.79 22.06 -16.40
CA ALA A 77 -6.76 21.84 -15.34
C ALA A 77 -6.14 21.20 -14.10
N LYS A 78 -5.13 20.34 -14.21
CA LYS A 78 -4.30 19.88 -13.07
C LYS A 78 -3.54 21.05 -12.46
N LEU A 79 -3.07 22.00 -13.29
CA LEU A 79 -2.40 23.22 -12.84
C LEU A 79 -3.36 24.20 -12.15
N HIS A 80 -4.64 24.22 -12.55
CA HIS A 80 -5.70 25.07 -11.98
C HIS A 80 -6.60 24.35 -10.96
N GLN A 81 -6.41 23.04 -10.76
CA GLN A 81 -7.10 22.26 -9.74
C GLN A 81 -6.48 22.64 -8.41
N SER A 82 -7.19 23.49 -7.66
CA SER A 82 -7.01 23.58 -6.23
C SER A 82 -7.12 22.16 -5.69
N TYR A 83 -6.01 21.59 -5.24
CA TYR A 83 -6.05 20.41 -4.41
C TYR A 83 -7.10 20.65 -3.33
N LYS A 84 -8.06 19.73 -3.20
CA LYS A 84 -9.13 19.80 -2.19
C LYS A 84 -8.56 20.04 -0.78
N TYR A 85 -7.34 19.56 -0.57
CA TYR A 85 -6.59 19.63 0.67
C TYR A 85 -5.31 20.44 0.51
N SER A 86 -5.01 21.25 1.53
CA SER A 86 -3.76 22.02 1.58
C SER A 86 -2.55 21.13 1.87
N THR A 87 -2.75 19.97 2.49
CA THR A 87 -1.70 19.03 2.90
C THR A 87 -2.14 17.56 2.79
N ILE A 88 -1.18 16.64 2.67
CA ILE A 88 -1.38 15.17 2.68
C ILE A 88 -2.01 14.72 4.00
N TRP A 89 -1.60 15.34 5.11
CA TRP A 89 -2.16 15.05 6.42
C TRP A 89 -3.64 15.43 6.53
N GLU A 90 -4.02 16.57 5.97
CA GLU A 90 -5.42 16.99 5.91
C GLU A 90 -6.24 16.01 5.07
N GLU A 91 -5.73 15.59 3.91
CA GLU A 91 -6.37 14.56 3.08
C GLU A 91 -6.56 13.26 3.85
N LEU A 92 -5.51 12.72 4.49
CA LEU A 92 -5.59 11.50 5.30
C LEU A 92 -6.60 11.64 6.45
N THR A 93 -6.69 12.82 7.08
CA THR A 93 -7.62 13.05 8.19
C THR A 93 -9.08 13.11 7.70
N VAL A 94 -9.33 13.72 6.54
CA VAL A 94 -10.69 13.93 6.01
C VAL A 94 -11.18 12.71 5.23
N GLU A 95 -10.39 12.20 4.30
CA GLU A 95 -10.72 11.03 3.46
C GLU A 95 -10.50 9.71 4.20
N LYS A 96 -9.82 9.73 5.35
CA LYS A 96 -9.41 8.55 6.14
C LYS A 96 -8.43 7.61 5.45
N THR A 97 -8.11 7.85 4.18
CA THR A 97 -7.20 7.03 3.39
C THR A 97 -6.35 7.87 2.46
N ILE A 98 -5.09 7.49 2.26
CA ILE A 98 -4.22 8.04 1.22
C ILE A 98 -3.31 6.94 0.66
N SER A 99 -2.90 7.06 -0.61
CA SER A 99 -2.06 6.05 -1.26
C SER A 99 -0.73 6.65 -1.70
N LEU A 100 0.36 5.90 -1.59
CA LEU A 100 1.70 6.26 -2.01
C LEU A 100 2.17 5.24 -3.05
N LYS A 101 2.58 5.74 -4.23
CA LYS A 101 2.95 4.91 -5.37
C LYS A 101 4.16 5.50 -6.07
N ALA A 102 5.11 4.66 -6.45
CA ALA A 102 6.13 5.05 -7.41
C ALA A 102 5.67 4.72 -8.85
N PRO A 103 6.04 5.52 -9.87
CA PRO A 103 5.69 5.26 -11.26
C PRO A 103 6.17 3.87 -11.72
N GLY A 104 5.24 3.02 -12.17
CA GLY A 104 5.56 1.66 -12.61
C GLY A 104 6.05 0.74 -11.48
N SER A 105 5.86 1.15 -10.22
CA SER A 105 6.25 0.34 -9.05
C SER A 105 5.44 -0.95 -8.98
N ILE A 106 6.13 -2.01 -8.62
CA ILE A 106 5.50 -3.27 -8.22
C ILE A 106 4.86 -3.20 -6.84
N LEU A 107 5.17 -2.16 -6.05
CA LEU A 107 4.73 -1.93 -4.68
C LEU A 107 3.82 -0.70 -4.59
N GLU A 108 2.72 -0.85 -3.86
CA GLU A 108 1.81 0.23 -3.50
C GLU A 108 1.62 0.25 -1.99
N MET A 109 1.49 1.45 -1.42
CA MET A 109 1.27 1.65 0.01
C MET A 109 -0.04 2.40 0.21
N GLU A 110 -0.96 1.86 0.99
CA GLU A 110 -2.21 2.52 1.36
C GLU A 110 -2.25 2.75 2.86
N PHE A 111 -2.49 3.99 3.26
CA PHE A 111 -2.48 4.42 4.66
C PHE A 111 -3.89 4.77 5.09
N ASN A 112 -4.26 4.38 6.30
CA ASN A 112 -5.26 5.09 7.09
C ASN A 112 -4.55 5.82 8.27
N PRO A 113 -5.24 6.40 9.26
CA PRO A 113 -4.57 7.07 10.38
C PRO A 113 -3.77 6.15 11.33
N HIS A 114 -3.81 4.84 11.17
CA HIS A 114 -3.33 3.85 12.14
C HIS A 114 -2.49 2.72 11.52
N ILE A 115 -2.84 2.29 10.31
CA ILE A 115 -2.22 1.16 9.63
C ILE A 115 -1.89 1.51 8.18
N LEU A 116 -0.83 0.86 7.70
CA LEU A 116 -0.35 0.84 6.34
C LEU A 116 -0.61 -0.56 5.77
N GLU A 117 -1.32 -0.64 4.65
CA GLU A 117 -1.35 -1.82 3.78
C GLU A 117 -0.28 -1.66 2.68
N LEU A 118 0.71 -2.55 2.66
CA LEU A 118 1.66 -2.72 1.57
C LEU A 118 1.13 -3.82 0.65
N SER A 119 0.84 -3.48 -0.59
CA SER A 119 0.42 -4.44 -1.61
C SER A 119 1.42 -4.47 -2.77
N SER A 120 1.42 -5.57 -3.52
CA SER A 120 2.27 -5.68 -4.70
C SER A 120 1.62 -6.52 -5.79
N TYR A 121 2.07 -6.38 -7.04
CA TYR A 121 1.64 -7.28 -8.12
C TYR A 121 2.31 -8.67 -8.06
N ILE A 122 3.17 -8.92 -7.07
CA ILE A 122 3.77 -10.25 -6.85
C ILE A 122 2.68 -11.18 -6.33
N ARG A 123 2.58 -12.34 -6.97
CA ARG A 123 1.60 -13.37 -6.62
C ARG A 123 1.86 -13.86 -5.20
N TRP A 124 0.79 -14.08 -4.45
CA TRP A 124 0.84 -14.57 -3.08
C TRP A 124 1.68 -15.85 -2.94
N ARG A 125 1.54 -16.80 -3.88
CA ARG A 125 2.37 -18.01 -3.91
C ARG A 125 3.86 -17.70 -4.04
N ALA A 126 4.25 -16.74 -4.88
CA ALA A 126 5.64 -16.36 -5.02
C ALA A 126 6.16 -15.73 -3.73
N PHE A 127 5.36 -14.90 -3.07
CA PHE A 127 5.68 -14.36 -1.74
C PHE A 127 5.86 -15.44 -0.67
N LEU A 128 5.01 -16.48 -0.65
CA LEU A 128 5.17 -17.57 0.33
C LEU A 128 6.45 -18.38 0.13
N LEU A 129 7.01 -18.38 -1.09
CA LEU A 129 8.22 -19.11 -1.45
C LEU A 129 9.50 -18.24 -1.43
N ASP A 130 9.36 -16.91 -1.42
CA ASP A 130 10.46 -15.95 -1.54
C ASP A 130 10.45 -14.92 -0.39
N ASN A 131 11.63 -14.61 0.14
CA ASN A 131 11.80 -13.77 1.32
C ASN A 131 12.06 -12.29 1.03
N ASP A 132 12.25 -11.87 -0.23
CA ASP A 132 12.67 -10.50 -0.52
C ASP A 132 11.63 -9.44 -0.12
N LEU A 133 10.35 -9.69 -0.36
CA LEU A 133 9.27 -8.81 0.12
C LEU A 133 9.17 -8.76 1.66
N ARG A 134 9.57 -9.81 2.36
CA ARG A 134 9.60 -9.80 3.84
C ARG A 134 10.68 -8.86 4.37
N LYS A 135 11.79 -8.69 3.64
CA LYS A 135 12.83 -7.71 4.00
C LYS A 135 12.29 -6.29 3.92
N ILE A 136 11.50 -5.97 2.88
CA ILE A 136 10.80 -4.67 2.80
C ILE A 136 9.90 -4.44 4.01
N CYS A 137 9.07 -5.42 4.36
CA CYS A 137 8.20 -5.30 5.52
C CYS A 137 9.00 -5.10 6.82
N LYS A 138 10.16 -5.75 6.96
CA LYS A 138 11.08 -5.55 8.09
C LYS A 138 11.65 -4.14 8.13
N GLU A 139 12.10 -3.60 6.98
CA GLU A 139 12.58 -2.22 6.87
C GLU A 139 11.50 -1.22 7.30
N LEU A 140 10.28 -1.37 6.76
CA LEU A 140 9.15 -0.51 7.12
C LEU A 140 8.78 -0.65 8.59
N CYS A 141 8.74 -1.88 9.13
CA CYS A 141 8.43 -2.09 10.54
C CYS A 141 9.49 -1.48 11.46
N SER A 142 10.76 -1.62 11.12
CA SER A 142 11.88 -1.00 11.84
C SER A 142 11.80 0.52 11.80
N TYR A 143 11.44 1.10 10.66
CA TYR A 143 11.27 2.54 10.51
C TYR A 143 10.10 3.07 11.35
N MET A 144 8.98 2.34 11.37
CA MET A 144 7.75 2.73 12.08
C MET A 144 7.76 2.38 13.57
N ASP A 145 8.85 1.78 14.07
CA ASP A 145 8.99 1.27 15.44
C ASP A 145 7.84 0.32 15.83
N THR A 146 7.51 -0.61 14.92
CA THR A 146 6.48 -1.63 15.17
C THR A 146 7.09 -3.03 15.27
N ARG A 147 6.50 -3.87 16.13
CA ARG A 147 7.06 -5.17 16.51
C ARG A 147 6.60 -6.33 15.64
N TYR A 148 5.65 -6.09 14.75
CA TYR A 148 5.10 -7.14 13.91
C TYR A 148 4.47 -6.61 12.63
N CYS A 149 4.40 -7.51 11.65
CA CYS A 149 3.69 -7.34 10.40
C CYS A 149 2.66 -8.48 10.26
N ILE A 150 1.50 -8.19 9.68
CA ILE A 150 0.50 -9.22 9.38
C ILE A 150 0.53 -9.48 7.88
N TYR A 151 0.70 -10.73 7.48
CA TYR A 151 0.66 -11.16 6.08
C TYR A 151 -0.62 -11.89 5.75
N MET A 152 -1.17 -11.57 4.58
CA MET A 152 -2.29 -12.28 4.01
C MET A 152 -2.37 -12.13 2.49
N SER A 153 -3.15 -13.02 1.88
CA SER A 153 -3.57 -12.86 0.49
C SER A 153 -4.52 -11.66 0.35
N ASP A 154 -4.37 -10.91 -0.74
CA ASP A 154 -5.26 -9.79 -1.10
C ASP A 154 -6.73 -10.21 -1.33
N GLU A 155 -7.04 -11.50 -1.50
CA GLU A 155 -8.41 -12.02 -1.53
C GLU A 155 -9.14 -11.79 -0.20
N PHE A 156 -8.39 -11.62 0.88
CA PHE A 156 -8.90 -11.31 2.22
C PHE A 156 -8.59 -9.87 2.64
N CYS A 157 -8.29 -9.01 1.65
CA CYS A 157 -7.80 -7.63 1.68
C CYS A 157 -8.01 -6.86 2.99
N ALA A 158 -6.94 -6.17 3.43
CA ALA A 158 -7.05 -5.24 4.55
C ALA A 158 -7.73 -3.93 4.16
N SER A 159 -8.00 -3.73 2.86
CA SER A 159 -8.55 -2.48 2.34
C SER A 159 -9.85 -2.06 3.01
N ASP A 160 -10.74 -2.99 3.40
CA ASP A 160 -11.94 -2.63 4.16
C ASP A 160 -11.58 -1.97 5.51
N SER A 161 -10.57 -2.52 6.21
CA SER A 161 -10.06 -1.94 7.44
C SER A 161 -9.33 -0.61 7.22
N ILE A 162 -8.65 -0.45 6.07
CA ILE A 162 -8.06 0.82 5.65
C ILE A 162 -9.15 1.87 5.45
N TYR A 163 -10.15 1.59 4.59
CA TYR A 163 -11.25 2.51 4.27
C TYR A 163 -12.13 2.86 5.47
N GLU A 164 -12.32 1.93 6.40
CA GLU A 164 -13.08 2.19 7.63
C GLU A 164 -12.26 2.95 8.69
N GLY A 165 -10.95 3.14 8.47
CA GLY A 165 -10.06 3.81 9.43
C GLY A 165 -9.84 2.99 10.70
N ARG A 166 -9.82 1.65 10.59
CA ARG A 166 -9.64 0.77 11.75
C ARG A 166 -8.21 0.80 12.26
N THR A 167 -8.08 0.62 13.57
CA THR A 167 -6.80 0.39 14.25
C THR A 167 -6.29 -1.03 13.99
N MET A 168 -4.99 -1.26 14.21
CA MET A 168 -4.40 -2.60 14.14
C MET A 168 -5.08 -3.59 15.12
N GLY A 169 -5.48 -3.12 16.30
CA GLY A 169 -6.22 -3.94 17.27
C GLY A 169 -7.56 -4.45 16.71
N GLN A 170 -8.37 -3.56 16.14
CA GLN A 170 -9.65 -3.91 15.52
C GLN A 170 -9.48 -4.82 14.30
N TYR A 171 -8.44 -4.58 13.49
CA TYR A 171 -8.12 -5.43 12.36
C TYR A 171 -7.80 -6.86 12.83
N ARG A 172 -6.96 -7.01 13.86
CA ARG A 172 -6.63 -8.32 14.46
C ARG A 172 -7.85 -9.04 15.06
N GLU A 173 -8.74 -8.31 15.72
CA GLU A 173 -10.00 -8.88 16.22
C GLU A 173 -10.86 -9.42 15.08
N GLU A 174 -10.94 -8.71 13.95
CA GLU A 174 -11.65 -9.20 12.77
C GLU A 174 -10.99 -10.46 12.21
N LEU A 175 -9.66 -10.48 12.06
CA LEU A 175 -8.94 -11.63 11.57
C LEU A 175 -9.15 -12.85 12.47
N MET A 176 -9.08 -12.66 13.79
CA MET A 176 -9.37 -13.71 14.77
C MET A 176 -10.80 -14.23 14.63
N ARG A 177 -11.78 -13.34 14.45
CA ARG A 177 -13.19 -13.71 14.26
C ARG A 177 -13.43 -14.49 12.96
N ARG A 178 -12.71 -14.15 11.88
CA ARG A 178 -12.90 -14.74 10.54
C ARG A 178 -12.13 -16.03 10.33
N PHE A 179 -10.89 -16.10 10.81
CA PHE A 179 -9.95 -17.17 10.47
C PHE A 179 -9.43 -17.93 11.70
N GLY A 180 -9.74 -17.48 12.91
CA GLY A 180 -9.18 -18.02 14.15
C GLY A 180 -7.76 -17.52 14.43
N GLU A 181 -6.98 -18.35 15.13
CA GLU A 181 -5.62 -17.99 15.50
C GLU A 181 -4.71 -17.86 14.27
N SER A 182 -3.72 -16.96 14.37
CA SER A 182 -2.69 -16.83 13.34
C SER A 182 -1.94 -18.15 13.16
N LYS A 183 -1.52 -18.43 11.92
CA LYS A 183 -0.65 -19.57 11.65
C LYS A 183 0.67 -19.42 12.41
N GLN A 184 1.29 -20.53 12.80
CA GLN A 184 2.55 -20.51 13.56
C GLN A 184 3.76 -20.30 12.64
N ASN A 185 3.69 -20.78 11.39
CA ASN A 185 4.69 -20.53 10.37
C ASN A 185 4.03 -19.98 9.11
N ILE A 186 4.74 -19.11 8.39
CA ILE A 186 4.28 -18.58 7.10
C ILE A 186 4.05 -19.69 6.06
N ALA A 187 4.86 -20.75 6.10
CA ALA A 187 4.71 -21.91 5.23
C ALA A 187 3.38 -22.65 5.46
N ASP A 188 2.81 -22.58 6.66
CA ASP A 188 1.52 -23.21 6.99
C ASP A 188 0.34 -22.51 6.30
N MET A 189 0.56 -21.32 5.73
CA MET A 189 -0.41 -20.65 4.87
C MET A 189 -0.51 -21.30 3.49
N TYR A 190 0.47 -22.10 3.07
CA TYR A 190 0.46 -22.80 1.78
C TYR A 190 -0.01 -24.24 1.97
N ARG A 191 -1.03 -24.66 1.22
CA ARG A 191 -1.46 -26.08 1.17
C ARG A 191 -1.58 -26.57 -0.26
N GLU A 192 -0.81 -27.59 -0.61
CA GLU A 192 -0.98 -28.31 -1.89
C GLU A 192 -2.15 -29.29 -1.81
N ILE A 193 -2.98 -29.29 -2.87
CA ILE A 193 -4.14 -30.17 -3.00
C ILE A 193 -4.13 -30.73 -4.44
N GLY A 194 -3.48 -31.89 -4.60
CA GLY A 194 -3.30 -32.51 -5.92
C GLY A 194 -2.60 -31.58 -6.90
N ASP A 195 -3.26 -31.24 -8.00
CA ASP A 195 -2.75 -30.32 -9.03
C ASP A 195 -3.06 -28.83 -8.74
N SER A 196 -3.59 -28.54 -7.55
CA SER A 196 -3.97 -27.19 -7.11
C SER A 196 -3.32 -26.82 -5.78
N TRP A 197 -3.49 -25.57 -5.36
CA TRP A 197 -3.04 -25.11 -4.06
C TRP A 197 -4.05 -24.11 -3.48
N GLU A 198 -4.08 -24.02 -2.16
CA GLU A 198 -4.94 -23.11 -1.41
C GLU A 198 -4.13 -22.34 -0.36
N THR A 199 -4.68 -21.19 0.04
CA THR A 199 -4.18 -20.40 1.16
C THR A 199 -5.30 -20.11 2.15
N GLU A 200 -4.97 -20.11 3.44
CA GLU A 200 -5.97 -19.87 4.48
C GLU A 200 -5.37 -19.07 5.65
N GLY A 201 -6.14 -18.10 6.12
CA GLY A 201 -5.86 -17.34 7.33
C GLY A 201 -4.81 -16.25 7.13
N TYR A 202 -4.06 -15.98 8.19
CA TYR A 202 -3.08 -14.91 8.25
C TYR A 202 -1.88 -15.32 9.11
N PHE A 203 -0.73 -14.73 8.83
CA PHE A 203 0.50 -14.94 9.60
C PHE A 203 0.97 -13.63 10.22
N ILE A 204 1.19 -13.63 11.54
CA ILE A 204 1.79 -12.51 12.26
C ILE A 204 3.29 -12.81 12.42
N GLU A 205 4.13 -12.13 11.65
CA GLU A 205 5.57 -12.17 11.87
C GLU A 205 5.98 -11.13 12.90
N ARG A 206 6.75 -11.55 13.90
CA ARG A 206 7.29 -10.69 14.95
C ARG A 206 8.78 -10.48 14.72
N PHE A 207 9.26 -9.27 14.99
CA PHE A 207 10.66 -8.85 14.81
C PHE A 207 11.34 -8.54 16.14
#